data_AF-A0A7Z8QAU4-F1
#
_entry.id   AF-A0A7Z8QAU4-F1
#
_cell.length_a   1.000
_cell.length_b   1.000
_cell.length_c   1.000
_cell.angle_alpha   90.00
_cell.angle_beta   90.00
_cell.angle_gamma   90.00
#
_symmetry.space_group_name_H-M   'P 1'
#
loop_
_entity.id
_entity.type
_entity.pdbx_description
1 polymer ?
#
loop_
_entity_poly.entity_id
_entity_poly.type
_entity_poly.pdbx_seq_one_letter_code
_entity_poly.pdbx_strand_id
1 'polypeptide(L)'
;MNKFNVLVLLMCGLQAMSASADEGENLDPMFFLDNTTVVLEEPEDSDFCAEQRSPYGLNEEELAEHLSSLQEGPCAVNYKPGDIGLGGGRVFYTTDDGLHGMEAAPNDISGLEWGCHGSKIEDASGVGIGDGEVNSEDLADHACASVSRWGGSTISDAVQDYEVNGFKDWYIPSRDDMKHMHTVLTSKGVGNFAQNLYWVSTVSTHTNNRFAWMVSGGRGRYWYGERSLRKPVRPIRSF
;
A
#
# COMPACT_ATOMS: atom_id res chain seq x y z
N MET A 1 -1.90 57.97 -20.87
CA MET A 1 -2.29 58.81 -22.03
C MET A 1 -2.14 57.99 -23.30
N ASN A 2 -3.23 57.42 -23.81
CA ASN A 2 -3.63 57.46 -25.23
C ASN A 2 -4.93 56.69 -25.38
N LYS A 3 -5.97 57.45 -25.78
CA LYS A 3 -7.32 57.03 -26.08
C LYS A 3 -7.35 56.52 -27.53
N PHE A 4 -8.14 55.51 -27.84
CA PHE A 4 -8.89 55.49 -29.10
C PHE A 4 -10.18 54.66 -28.94
N ASN A 5 -11.31 55.35 -29.09
CA ASN A 5 -12.66 54.83 -29.25
C ASN A 5 -12.80 54.19 -30.63
N VAL A 6 -13.63 53.13 -30.77
CA VAL A 6 -14.68 53.08 -31.80
C VAL A 6 -15.85 52.24 -31.27
N LEU A 7 -17.02 52.85 -31.22
CA LEU A 7 -18.35 52.27 -31.01
C LEU A 7 -19.10 52.41 -32.34
N VAL A 8 -19.68 51.33 -32.88
CA VAL A 8 -20.79 51.43 -33.86
C VAL A 8 -21.82 50.35 -33.53
N LEU A 9 -22.97 50.79 -33.05
CA LEU A 9 -24.24 50.08 -33.05
C LEU A 9 -24.80 50.03 -34.47
N LEU A 10 -25.46 48.92 -34.84
CA LEU A 10 -26.58 48.96 -35.78
C LEU A 10 -27.68 47.99 -35.33
N MET A 11 -28.91 48.51 -35.27
CA MET A 11 -30.16 47.85 -34.88
C MET A 11 -30.78 47.01 -36.01
N CYS A 12 -31.90 46.37 -35.65
CA CYS A 12 -33.08 45.96 -36.44
C CYS A 12 -33.11 44.47 -36.83
N GLY A 13 -34.19 43.70 -36.63
CA GLY A 13 -35.55 44.08 -36.27
C GLY A 13 -36.41 42.91 -35.77
N LEU A 14 -37.53 43.31 -35.18
CA LEU A 14 -38.67 42.53 -34.68
C LEU A 14 -39.49 41.92 -35.82
N GLN A 15 -40.15 40.78 -35.57
CA GLN A 15 -41.53 40.36 -35.95
C GLN A 15 -41.60 38.82 -35.98
N ALA A 16 -42.69 38.12 -35.70
CA ALA A 16 -43.94 38.32 -34.97
C ALA A 16 -44.52 36.90 -34.79
N MET A 17 -45.31 36.67 -33.75
CA MET A 17 -46.01 35.38 -33.54
C MET A 17 -47.16 35.19 -34.52
N SER A 18 -47.47 33.94 -34.87
CA SER A 18 -48.84 33.52 -35.16
C SER A 18 -49.05 32.06 -34.74
N ALA A 19 -50.00 31.87 -33.83
CA ALA A 19 -50.57 30.58 -33.46
C ALA A 19 -51.61 30.15 -34.50
N SER A 20 -51.78 28.84 -34.69
CA SER A 20 -52.97 28.24 -35.30
C SER A 20 -53.31 26.97 -34.53
N ALA A 21 -54.49 26.96 -33.92
CA ALA A 21 -55.15 25.77 -33.40
C ALA A 21 -55.75 24.96 -34.56
N ASP A 22 -55.74 23.64 -34.45
CA ASP A 22 -56.66 22.78 -35.18
C ASP A 22 -57.06 21.60 -34.29
N GLU A 23 -58.36 21.32 -34.24
CA GLU A 23 -59.03 20.38 -33.36
C GLU A 23 -59.22 19.02 -34.03
N GLY A 24 -58.96 17.95 -33.25
CA GLY A 24 -59.73 16.69 -33.26
C GLY A 24 -59.57 15.75 -34.46
N GLU A 25 -59.12 14.51 -34.20
CA GLU A 25 -59.94 13.31 -34.40
C GLU A 25 -59.40 12.15 -33.55
N ASN A 26 -60.34 11.35 -33.07
CA ASN A 26 -60.20 10.26 -32.11
C ASN A 26 -59.94 8.95 -32.87
N LEU A 27 -58.78 8.32 -32.67
CA LEU A 27 -58.47 6.98 -33.17
C LEU A 27 -57.65 6.22 -32.11
N ASP A 28 -58.32 5.40 -31.30
CA ASP A 28 -57.73 4.15 -30.81
C ASP A 28 -57.78 3.15 -31.98
N PRO A 29 -56.76 2.29 -32.23
CA PRO A 29 -56.43 1.25 -31.26
C PRO A 29 -54.98 0.70 -31.27
N MET A 30 -54.78 -0.28 -30.38
CA MET A 30 -53.79 -1.37 -30.40
C MET A 30 -52.42 -1.12 -29.79
N PHE A 31 -52.24 -1.75 -28.62
CA PHE A 31 -51.10 -2.57 -28.23
C PHE A 31 -49.89 -2.52 -29.18
N PHE A 32 -48.96 -1.62 -28.89
CA PHE A 32 -47.56 -1.87 -29.15
C PHE A 32 -46.91 -2.24 -27.82
N LEU A 33 -46.62 -3.54 -27.66
CA LEU A 33 -45.53 -3.97 -26.80
C LEU A 33 -44.28 -3.35 -27.39
N ASP A 34 -43.86 -2.22 -26.84
CA ASP A 34 -42.55 -1.68 -27.13
C ASP A 34 -41.52 -2.63 -26.52
N ASN A 35 -40.98 -3.50 -27.39
CA ASN A 35 -39.88 -4.40 -27.08
C ASN A 35 -38.54 -3.64 -27.00
N THR A 36 -38.54 -2.44 -26.45
CA THR A 36 -37.33 -1.67 -26.13
C THR A 36 -37.26 -1.33 -24.65
N THR A 37 -37.57 -2.29 -23.78
CA THR A 37 -36.67 -2.48 -22.64
C THR A 37 -35.38 -3.09 -23.19
N VAL A 38 -34.46 -2.22 -23.63
CA VAL A 38 -33.05 -2.58 -23.49
C VAL A 38 -32.83 -2.62 -21.99
N VAL A 39 -32.98 -3.81 -21.41
CA VAL A 39 -32.41 -4.12 -20.10
C VAL A 39 -30.90 -4.04 -20.32
N LEU A 40 -30.35 -2.84 -20.16
CA LEU A 40 -28.94 -2.68 -19.80
C LEU A 40 -28.86 -2.88 -18.29
N GLU A 41 -29.19 -4.07 -17.83
CA GLU A 41 -28.71 -4.53 -16.54
C GLU A 41 -27.54 -5.46 -16.88
N GLU A 42 -26.36 -4.86 -17.02
CA GLU A 42 -25.15 -5.49 -16.53
C GLU A 42 -25.00 -5.07 -15.06
N PRO A 43 -25.49 -5.81 -14.07
CA PRO A 43 -24.66 -6.06 -12.92
C PRO A 43 -23.74 -7.23 -13.35
N GLU A 44 -22.59 -7.50 -12.78
CA GLU A 44 -22.57 -8.32 -11.57
C GLU A 44 -21.12 -8.60 -11.13
N ASP A 45 -20.11 -8.58 -12.02
CA ASP A 45 -18.75 -8.99 -11.65
C ASP A 45 -18.01 -7.95 -10.78
N SER A 46 -18.14 -6.65 -11.05
CA SER A 46 -17.48 -5.63 -10.21
C SER A 46 -18.20 -5.42 -8.88
N ASP A 47 -19.53 -5.52 -8.86
CA ASP A 47 -20.34 -5.30 -7.66
C ASP A 47 -20.30 -6.51 -6.72
N PHE A 48 -20.31 -7.74 -7.24
CA PHE A 48 -20.19 -8.94 -6.41
C PHE A 48 -18.87 -8.95 -5.64
N CYS A 49 -17.74 -8.79 -6.33
CA CYS A 49 -16.44 -8.80 -5.66
C CYS A 49 -16.25 -7.59 -4.74
N ALA A 50 -16.83 -6.43 -5.06
CA ALA A 50 -16.82 -5.29 -4.16
C ALA A 50 -17.59 -5.57 -2.84
N GLU A 51 -18.76 -6.21 -2.93
CA GLU A 51 -19.54 -6.61 -1.75
C GLU A 51 -18.78 -7.65 -0.92
N GLN A 52 -18.17 -8.65 -1.56
CA GLN A 52 -17.36 -9.66 -0.86
C GLN A 52 -16.17 -9.05 -0.12
N ARG A 53 -15.57 -7.97 -0.61
CA ARG A 53 -14.41 -7.32 0.05
C ARG A 53 -14.78 -6.39 1.20
N SER A 54 -16.07 -6.13 1.42
CA SER A 54 -16.57 -5.32 2.53
C SER A 54 -17.63 -6.08 3.34
N PRO A 55 -17.30 -7.26 3.88
CA PRO A 55 -18.26 -8.05 4.64
C PRO A 55 -18.62 -7.33 5.95
N TYR A 56 -19.90 -7.38 6.32
CA TYR A 56 -20.36 -6.84 7.59
C TYR A 56 -20.17 -7.86 8.73
N GLY A 57 -19.79 -7.37 9.91
CA GLY A 57 -19.81 -8.15 11.15
C GLY A 57 -18.57 -8.99 11.43
N LEU A 58 -17.52 -8.88 10.61
CA LEU A 58 -16.20 -9.46 10.91
C LEU A 58 -15.40 -8.52 11.82
N ASN A 59 -14.61 -9.09 12.74
CA ASN A 59 -13.55 -8.34 13.41
C ASN A 59 -12.33 -8.16 12.47
N GLU A 60 -11.31 -7.43 12.90
CA GLU A 60 -10.15 -7.11 12.04
C GLU A 60 -9.38 -8.36 11.58
N GLU A 61 -9.16 -9.33 12.47
CA GLU A 61 -8.44 -10.58 12.17
C GLU A 61 -9.25 -11.46 11.20
N GLU A 62 -10.55 -11.62 11.45
CA GLU A 62 -11.46 -12.33 10.54
C GLU A 62 -11.54 -11.66 9.16
N LEU A 63 -11.53 -10.32 9.13
CA LEU A 63 -11.52 -9.56 7.88
C LEU A 63 -10.20 -9.76 7.13
N ALA A 64 -9.06 -9.75 7.83
CA ALA A 64 -7.74 -9.99 7.23
C ALA A 64 -7.66 -11.38 6.58
N GLU A 65 -8.08 -12.43 7.29
CA GLU A 65 -8.15 -13.79 6.76
C GLU A 65 -9.07 -13.89 5.53
N HIS A 66 -10.25 -13.27 5.61
CA HIS A 66 -11.21 -13.24 4.50
C HIS A 66 -10.64 -12.53 3.27
N LEU A 67 -10.00 -11.38 3.46
CA LEU A 67 -9.38 -10.61 2.36
C LEU A 67 -8.22 -11.36 1.70
N SER A 68 -7.40 -12.07 2.48
CA SER A 68 -6.36 -12.96 1.95
C SER A 68 -6.96 -14.10 1.15
N SER A 69 -8.03 -14.74 1.65
CA SER A 69 -8.71 -15.81 0.91
C SER A 69 -9.31 -15.32 -0.41
N LEU A 70 -9.82 -14.09 -0.46
CA LEU A 70 -10.34 -13.50 -1.70
C LEU A 70 -9.23 -13.21 -2.71
N GLN A 71 -8.01 -12.92 -2.24
CA GLN A 71 -6.86 -12.64 -3.10
C GLN A 71 -6.39 -13.87 -3.88
N GLU A 72 -6.64 -15.07 -3.36
CA GLU A 72 -6.38 -16.36 -4.03
C GLU A 72 -7.51 -16.80 -4.98
N GLY A 73 -8.57 -16.00 -5.08
CA GLY A 73 -9.83 -16.37 -5.72
C GLY A 73 -10.19 -15.52 -6.95
N PRO A 74 -11.40 -15.72 -7.50
CA PRO A 74 -11.89 -14.93 -8.63
C PRO A 74 -12.09 -13.44 -8.32
N CYS A 75 -12.13 -13.06 -7.03
CA CYS A 75 -12.26 -11.69 -6.57
C CYS A 75 -10.92 -11.05 -6.16
N ALA A 76 -9.82 -11.57 -6.69
CA ALA A 76 -8.51 -11.00 -6.46
C ALA A 76 -8.38 -9.61 -7.09
N VAL A 77 -7.65 -8.73 -6.40
CA VAL A 77 -7.38 -7.37 -6.87
C VAL A 77 -5.94 -7.28 -7.34
N ASN A 78 -5.72 -6.77 -8.55
CA ASN A 78 -4.39 -6.51 -9.05
C ASN A 78 -3.87 -5.17 -8.51
N TYR A 79 -2.77 -5.20 -7.78
CA TYR A 79 -2.11 -4.03 -7.24
C TYR A 79 -1.04 -3.49 -8.16
N LYS A 80 -0.84 -2.18 -8.09
CA LYS A 80 0.32 -1.48 -8.66
C LYS A 80 1.16 -0.90 -7.52
N PRO A 81 2.47 -0.74 -7.73
CA PRO A 81 3.28 -0.09 -6.72
C PRO A 81 2.75 1.33 -6.42
N GLY A 82 2.64 1.68 -5.14
CA GLY A 82 2.03 2.89 -4.61
C GLY A 82 0.59 2.74 -4.12
N ASP A 83 -0.11 1.67 -4.51
CA ASP A 83 -1.47 1.39 -4.06
C ASP A 83 -1.51 1.04 -2.56
N ILE A 84 -2.72 1.07 -1.99
CA ILE A 84 -2.98 0.59 -0.63
C ILE A 84 -3.17 -0.93 -0.69
N GLY A 85 -2.30 -1.68 -0.01
CA GLY A 85 -2.43 -3.14 0.07
C GLY A 85 -3.45 -3.57 1.13
N LEU A 86 -3.63 -4.89 1.26
CA LEU A 86 -4.62 -5.49 2.15
C LEU A 86 -4.43 -5.06 3.61
N GLY A 87 -3.19 -4.95 4.07
CA GLY A 87 -2.82 -4.53 5.42
C GLY A 87 -2.84 -3.02 5.62
N GLY A 88 -3.38 -2.26 4.66
CA GLY A 88 -3.40 -0.79 4.66
C GLY A 88 -2.05 -0.15 4.37
N GLY A 89 -1.06 -0.98 4.02
CA GLY A 89 0.30 -0.57 3.70
C GLY A 89 0.43 0.06 2.31
N ARG A 90 1.65 0.37 1.89
CA ARG A 90 1.95 0.80 0.52
C ARG A 90 2.61 -0.33 -0.25
N VAL A 91 1.96 -0.80 -1.31
CA VAL A 91 2.52 -1.81 -2.21
C VAL A 91 3.79 -1.23 -2.86
N PHE A 92 4.90 -1.97 -2.79
CA PHE A 92 6.17 -1.50 -3.37
C PHE A 92 6.81 -2.52 -4.32
N TYR A 93 6.35 -3.76 -4.30
CA TYR A 93 6.77 -4.84 -5.18
C TYR A 93 5.55 -5.67 -5.57
N THR A 94 5.50 -6.13 -6.82
CA THR A 94 4.37 -6.87 -7.37
C THR A 94 4.89 -7.99 -8.28
N THR A 95 4.28 -9.16 -8.20
CA THR A 95 4.45 -10.31 -9.10
C THR A 95 3.12 -10.66 -9.73
N ASP A 96 3.12 -11.59 -10.70
CA ASP A 96 1.90 -12.15 -11.28
C ASP A 96 0.91 -11.07 -11.75
N ASP A 97 1.45 -10.08 -12.48
CA ASP A 97 0.73 -8.92 -13.00
C ASP A 97 -0.03 -8.09 -11.95
N GLY A 98 0.45 -8.11 -10.70
CA GLY A 98 -0.12 -7.37 -9.56
C GLY A 98 -0.95 -8.22 -8.63
N LEU A 99 -1.14 -9.50 -8.92
CA LEU A 99 -1.92 -10.41 -8.09
C LEU A 99 -1.27 -10.64 -6.72
N HIS A 100 0.05 -10.78 -6.70
CA HIS A 100 0.83 -10.97 -5.48
C HIS A 100 1.91 -9.90 -5.35
N GLY A 101 2.51 -9.79 -4.17
CA GLY A 101 3.58 -8.84 -3.97
C GLY A 101 3.95 -8.60 -2.53
N MET A 102 4.50 -7.42 -2.28
CA MET A 102 4.86 -6.97 -0.94
C MET A 102 4.40 -5.54 -0.69
N GLU A 103 3.94 -5.30 0.53
CA GLU A 103 3.56 -3.99 1.02
C GLU A 103 4.36 -3.54 2.23
N ALA A 104 4.60 -2.23 2.29
CA ALA A 104 5.23 -1.54 3.40
C ALA A 104 4.18 -1.23 4.47
N ALA A 105 4.47 -1.52 5.73
CA ALA A 105 3.56 -1.18 6.83
C ALA A 105 3.15 0.30 6.80
N PRO A 106 1.94 0.65 7.25
CA PRO A 106 1.47 2.04 7.22
C PRO A 106 2.39 3.00 7.98
N ASN A 107 3.03 2.53 9.07
CA ASN A 107 3.84 3.32 9.98
C ASN A 107 5.19 2.66 10.28
N ASP A 108 6.16 3.48 10.70
CA ASP A 108 7.43 3.01 11.26
C ASP A 108 7.24 2.56 12.71
N ILE A 109 7.96 1.51 13.12
CA ILE A 109 8.17 1.22 14.54
C ILE A 109 9.52 1.80 14.93
N SER A 110 9.55 2.68 15.94
CA SER A 110 10.72 3.49 16.28
C SER A 110 11.30 3.15 17.65
N GLY A 111 12.57 3.53 17.86
CA GLY A 111 13.22 3.41 19.17
C GLY A 111 13.82 2.02 19.45
N LEU A 112 14.04 1.23 18.41
CA LEU A 112 14.41 -0.19 18.52
C LEU A 112 15.90 -0.39 18.34
N GLU A 113 16.46 -1.31 19.12
CA GLU A 113 17.79 -1.86 18.86
C GLU A 113 17.71 -2.97 17.82
N TRP A 114 18.78 -3.21 17.07
CA TRP A 114 18.80 -4.35 16.15
C TRP A 114 18.82 -5.69 16.92
N GLY A 115 19.42 -5.71 18.11
CA GLY A 115 19.57 -6.91 18.95
C GLY A 115 20.92 -7.59 18.79
N CYS A 116 21.16 -8.70 19.50
CA CYS A 116 22.32 -9.59 19.33
C CYS A 116 23.67 -8.87 19.22
N HIS A 117 23.88 -7.84 20.03
CA HIS A 117 25.07 -7.02 19.93
C HIS A 117 26.31 -7.79 20.41
N GLY A 118 27.25 -8.05 19.48
CA GLY A 118 28.46 -8.82 19.75
C GLY A 118 28.30 -10.33 19.49
N SER A 119 27.08 -10.80 19.22
CA SER A 119 26.79 -12.19 18.87
C SER A 119 26.91 -12.42 17.37
N LYS A 120 27.63 -13.48 16.99
CA LYS A 120 27.71 -13.93 15.59
C LYS A 120 26.35 -14.51 15.18
N ILE A 121 25.84 -14.10 14.02
CA ILE A 121 24.64 -14.65 13.39
C ILE A 121 25.04 -14.96 11.96
N GLU A 122 24.86 -16.21 11.53
CA GLU A 122 25.24 -16.66 10.18
C GLU A 122 24.02 -16.78 9.25
N ASP A 123 22.86 -17.09 9.82
CA ASP A 123 21.69 -17.52 9.04
C ASP A 123 20.89 -16.33 8.46
N ALA A 124 20.77 -15.21 9.20
CA ALA A 124 20.12 -13.98 8.72
C ALA A 124 20.99 -13.12 7.77
N SER A 125 21.66 -13.74 6.80
CA SER A 125 22.59 -13.08 5.87
C SER A 125 22.02 -12.81 4.48
N GLY A 126 20.76 -13.21 4.23
CA GLY A 126 20.04 -12.93 2.99
C GLY A 126 19.94 -11.43 2.71
N VAL A 127 20.09 -11.05 1.45
CA VAL A 127 20.32 -9.65 1.04
C VAL A 127 19.30 -9.18 0.03
N GLY A 128 18.85 -10.08 -0.84
CA GLY A 128 18.00 -9.79 -1.99
C GLY A 128 16.55 -9.52 -1.63
N ILE A 129 15.81 -9.08 -2.63
CA ILE A 129 14.36 -8.86 -2.50
C ILE A 129 13.68 -10.19 -2.17
N GLY A 130 12.86 -10.22 -1.12
CA GLY A 130 12.19 -11.42 -0.60
C GLY A 130 12.98 -12.18 0.47
N ASP A 131 14.25 -11.87 0.72
CA ASP A 131 15.03 -12.53 1.77
C ASP A 131 14.63 -12.07 3.19
N GLY A 132 13.79 -11.03 3.31
CA GLY A 132 13.40 -10.43 4.58
C GLY A 132 12.68 -11.39 5.53
N GLU A 133 11.82 -12.24 4.99
CA GLU A 133 11.00 -13.20 5.75
C GLU A 133 11.88 -14.22 6.47
N VAL A 134 12.67 -14.98 5.70
CA VAL A 134 13.61 -16.00 6.23
C VAL A 134 14.59 -15.37 7.23
N ASN A 135 15.18 -14.20 6.90
CA ASN A 135 16.06 -13.53 7.85
C ASN A 135 15.35 -13.14 9.16
N SER A 136 14.07 -12.79 9.11
CA SER A 136 13.30 -12.39 10.30
C SER A 136 13.01 -13.59 11.19
N GLU A 137 12.68 -14.73 10.60
CA GLU A 137 12.55 -16.03 11.28
C GLU A 137 13.86 -16.40 11.98
N ASP A 138 14.99 -16.35 11.25
CA ASP A 138 16.31 -16.64 11.82
C ASP A 138 16.63 -15.72 13.00
N LEU A 139 16.30 -14.42 12.92
CA LEU A 139 16.51 -13.48 14.02
C LEU A 139 15.59 -13.77 15.22
N ALA A 140 14.36 -14.20 14.99
CA ALA A 140 13.43 -14.59 16.04
C ALA A 140 13.96 -15.80 16.83
N ASP A 141 14.47 -16.82 16.12
CA ASP A 141 15.05 -18.03 16.71
C ASP A 141 16.28 -17.75 17.58
N HIS A 142 17.05 -16.71 17.25
CA HIS A 142 18.19 -16.28 18.06
C HIS A 142 17.81 -15.62 19.39
N ALA A 143 16.53 -15.25 19.58
CA ALA A 143 16.00 -14.63 20.80
C ALA A 143 16.88 -13.48 21.32
N CYS A 144 17.26 -12.59 20.40
CA CYS A 144 18.19 -11.51 20.64
C CYS A 144 17.70 -10.54 21.74
N ALA A 145 18.47 -10.36 22.81
CA ALA A 145 18.15 -9.36 23.83
C ALA A 145 18.69 -7.96 23.49
N SER A 146 18.00 -6.93 23.98
CA SER A 146 18.52 -5.55 24.03
C SER A 146 19.73 -5.46 24.96
N VAL A 147 20.72 -4.65 24.57
CA VAL A 147 21.91 -4.36 25.39
C VAL A 147 21.83 -3.01 26.11
N SER A 148 20.72 -2.27 25.95
CA SER A 148 20.48 -1.04 26.70
C SER A 148 20.39 -1.32 28.19
N ARG A 149 21.13 -0.53 28.98
CA ARG A 149 21.11 -0.56 30.45
C ARG A 149 19.73 -0.24 31.05
N TRP A 150 18.85 0.38 30.29
CA TRP A 150 17.51 0.78 30.72
C TRP A 150 16.41 -0.18 30.22
N GLY A 151 16.80 -1.35 29.69
CA GLY A 151 15.90 -2.19 28.91
C GLY A 151 15.62 -1.60 27.52
N GLY A 152 14.89 -2.34 26.71
CA GLY A 152 14.54 -2.00 25.34
C GLY A 152 13.96 -3.20 24.60
N SER A 153 13.25 -2.92 23.52
CA SER A 153 12.76 -3.93 22.58
C SER A 153 13.68 -3.97 21.36
N THR A 154 13.93 -5.16 20.83
CA THR A 154 14.66 -5.32 19.56
C THR A 154 13.71 -5.19 18.37
N ILE A 155 14.26 -5.07 17.17
CA ILE A 155 13.45 -5.13 15.95
C ILE A 155 12.72 -6.46 15.79
N SER A 156 13.30 -7.58 16.27
CA SER A 156 12.65 -8.89 16.18
C SER A 156 11.44 -8.95 17.10
N ASP A 157 11.61 -8.59 18.38
CA ASP A 157 10.50 -8.58 19.34
C ASP A 157 9.37 -7.65 18.86
N ALA A 158 9.72 -6.44 18.43
CA ALA A 158 8.74 -5.42 18.06
C ALA A 158 7.97 -5.77 16.79
N VAL A 159 8.56 -6.50 15.85
CA VAL A 159 7.90 -6.91 14.60
C VAL A 159 7.10 -8.20 14.79
N GLN A 160 7.54 -9.13 15.63
CA GLN A 160 6.76 -10.33 15.99
C GLN A 160 5.43 -9.97 16.67
N ASP A 161 5.42 -8.93 17.50
CA ASP A 161 4.21 -8.43 18.16
C ASP A 161 3.43 -7.41 17.31
N TYR A 162 3.86 -7.14 16.07
CA TYR A 162 3.27 -6.08 15.25
C TYR A 162 2.01 -6.57 14.53
N GLU A 163 0.88 -5.95 14.88
CA GLU A 163 -0.41 -6.18 14.24
C GLU A 163 -0.98 -4.86 13.70
N VAL A 164 -1.47 -4.88 12.46
CA VAL A 164 -2.21 -3.76 11.88
C VAL A 164 -3.25 -4.26 10.90
N ASN A 165 -4.49 -3.76 11.05
CA ASN A 165 -5.65 -4.16 10.22
C ASN A 165 -5.86 -5.69 10.21
N GLY A 166 -5.67 -6.34 11.37
CA GLY A 166 -5.81 -7.80 11.54
C GLY A 166 -4.66 -8.67 11.01
N PHE A 167 -3.67 -8.07 10.34
CA PHE A 167 -2.50 -8.80 9.82
C PHE A 167 -1.37 -8.84 10.85
N LYS A 168 -0.84 -10.05 11.09
CA LYS A 168 0.25 -10.37 12.05
C LYS A 168 1.48 -10.98 11.36
N ASP A 169 1.41 -11.22 10.06
CA ASP A 169 2.42 -11.80 9.17
C ASP A 169 3.49 -10.77 8.72
N TRP A 170 3.73 -9.74 9.54
CA TRP A 170 4.72 -8.72 9.22
C TRP A 170 6.12 -9.19 9.58
N TYR A 171 7.09 -8.87 8.72
CA TYR A 171 8.49 -9.22 8.92
C TYR A 171 9.42 -8.03 8.63
N ILE A 172 10.67 -8.17 9.05
CA ILE A 172 11.69 -7.13 8.89
C ILE A 172 12.23 -7.21 7.46
N PRO A 173 12.23 -6.12 6.68
CA PRO A 173 12.75 -6.14 5.31
C PRO A 173 14.23 -6.49 5.27
N SER A 174 14.66 -7.23 4.24
CA SER A 174 16.08 -7.36 3.93
C SER A 174 16.68 -6.00 3.51
N ARG A 175 18.00 -5.98 3.34
CA ARG A 175 18.71 -4.80 2.85
C ARG A 175 18.16 -4.32 1.51
N ASP A 176 17.96 -5.22 0.55
CA ASP A 176 17.52 -4.83 -0.80
C ASP A 176 15.99 -4.66 -0.88
N ASP A 177 15.20 -5.31 -0.02
CA ASP A 177 13.77 -4.99 0.17
C ASP A 177 13.59 -3.52 0.56
N MET A 178 14.25 -3.08 1.64
CA MET A 178 14.13 -1.71 2.13
C MET A 178 14.64 -0.69 1.10
N LYS A 179 15.70 -1.02 0.36
CA LYS A 179 16.21 -0.18 -0.73
C LYS A 179 15.22 -0.06 -1.88
N HIS A 180 14.63 -1.17 -2.30
CA HIS A 180 13.65 -1.22 -3.37
C HIS A 180 12.38 -0.46 -2.96
N MET A 181 11.84 -0.80 -1.79
CA MET A 181 10.70 -0.13 -1.16
C MET A 181 10.88 1.39 -1.11
N HIS A 182 12.00 1.87 -0.58
CA HIS A 182 12.30 3.30 -0.55
C HIS A 182 12.29 3.92 -1.95
N THR A 183 12.94 3.28 -2.92
CA THR A 183 13.10 3.80 -4.28
C THR A 183 11.74 3.93 -4.98
N VAL A 184 10.93 2.87 -4.93
CA VAL A 184 9.63 2.81 -5.58
C VAL A 184 8.66 3.81 -4.96
N LEU A 185 8.51 3.80 -3.63
CA LEU A 185 7.53 4.65 -2.96
C LEU A 185 7.92 6.13 -3.05
N THR A 186 9.20 6.47 -2.89
CA THR A 186 9.67 7.86 -3.03
C THR A 186 9.49 8.38 -4.45
N SER A 187 9.71 7.55 -5.48
CA SER A 187 9.49 7.94 -6.88
C SER A 187 8.05 8.35 -7.18
N LYS A 188 7.11 7.88 -6.36
CA LYS A 188 5.67 8.17 -6.44
C LYS A 188 5.23 9.26 -5.46
N GLY A 189 6.14 9.84 -4.70
CA GLY A 189 5.83 10.83 -3.67
C GLY A 189 5.06 10.27 -2.48
N VAL A 190 5.17 8.96 -2.21
CA VAL A 190 4.52 8.26 -1.09
C VAL A 190 5.56 7.53 -0.21
N GLY A 191 5.10 6.81 0.82
CA GLY A 191 5.92 6.01 1.73
C GLY A 191 6.28 6.71 3.04
N ASN A 192 6.41 8.04 3.03
CA ASN A 192 6.59 8.87 4.24
C ASN A 192 7.77 8.43 5.13
N PHE A 193 8.92 8.10 4.53
CA PHE A 193 10.12 7.74 5.30
C PHE A 193 10.66 8.94 6.07
N ALA A 194 10.96 8.73 7.34
CA ALA A 194 11.71 9.68 8.16
C ALA A 194 13.12 9.87 7.60
N GLN A 195 13.68 11.07 7.80
CA GLN A 195 15.08 11.38 7.51
C GLN A 195 16.01 10.73 8.55
N ASN A 196 15.99 9.41 8.63
CA ASN A 196 16.74 8.57 9.57
C ASN A 196 17.39 7.38 8.83
N LEU A 197 18.07 6.53 9.59
CA LEU A 197 18.57 5.22 9.15
C LEU A 197 17.59 4.16 9.66
N TYR A 198 17.20 3.25 8.80
CA TYR A 198 16.28 2.16 9.10
C TYR A 198 17.05 0.87 9.29
N TRP A 199 16.68 0.11 10.31
CA TRP A 199 17.13 -1.27 10.46
C TRP A 199 16.54 -2.15 9.36
N VAL A 200 17.32 -3.16 8.98
CA VAL A 200 16.93 -4.26 8.07
C VAL A 200 17.38 -5.58 8.69
N SER A 201 16.80 -6.69 8.26
CA SER A 201 17.08 -8.02 8.83
C SER A 201 18.46 -8.55 8.47
N THR A 202 19.04 -8.09 7.35
CA THR A 202 20.34 -8.55 6.86
C THR A 202 21.47 -8.22 7.84
N VAL A 203 22.16 -9.27 8.30
CA VAL A 203 23.40 -9.19 9.08
C VAL A 203 24.52 -8.54 8.26
N SER A 204 25.35 -7.74 8.92
CA SER A 204 26.55 -7.18 8.29
C SER A 204 27.65 -8.23 8.14
N THR A 205 28.31 -8.24 6.97
CA THR A 205 29.54 -9.03 6.72
C THR A 205 30.79 -8.43 7.37
N HIS A 206 30.64 -7.42 8.23
CA HIS A 206 31.75 -6.80 8.94
C HIS A 206 32.42 -7.81 9.87
N THR A 207 33.75 -7.73 10.01
CA THR A 207 34.54 -8.54 10.96
C THR A 207 34.12 -8.42 12.43
N ASN A 208 33.25 -7.47 12.77
CA ASN A 208 32.79 -7.23 14.12
C ASN A 208 31.27 -7.45 14.21
N ASN A 209 30.86 -8.44 15.00
CA ASN A 209 29.47 -8.85 15.24
C ASN A 209 28.60 -7.80 15.98
N ARG A 210 29.09 -6.58 16.12
CA ARG A 210 28.34 -5.45 16.69
C ARG A 210 27.62 -4.63 15.63
N PHE A 211 27.81 -4.91 14.34
CA PHE A 211 27.22 -4.14 13.25
C PHE A 211 26.14 -4.91 12.50
N ALA A 212 25.16 -4.17 12.00
CA ALA A 212 24.14 -4.64 11.07
C ALA A 212 23.98 -3.63 9.93
N TRP A 213 23.31 -4.05 8.85
CA TRP A 213 22.98 -3.14 7.77
C TRP A 213 21.88 -2.17 8.17
N MET A 214 21.91 -0.99 7.57
CA MET A 214 20.83 -0.03 7.58
C MET A 214 20.64 0.57 6.19
N VAL A 215 19.45 1.11 5.95
CA VAL A 215 19.15 1.91 4.76
C VAL A 215 18.67 3.29 5.18
N SER A 216 19.21 4.34 4.57
CA SER A 216 18.78 5.72 4.83
C SER A 216 17.40 5.98 4.23
N GLY A 217 16.43 6.37 5.06
CA GLY A 217 15.09 6.74 4.60
C GLY A 217 15.02 8.05 3.82
N GLY A 218 16.07 8.86 3.87
CA GLY A 218 16.14 10.11 3.10
C GLY A 218 16.77 9.99 1.72
N ARG A 219 17.61 8.97 1.49
CA ARG A 219 18.41 8.83 0.25
C ARG A 219 18.47 7.40 -0.29
N GLY A 220 17.89 6.43 0.41
CA GLY A 220 18.02 5.01 0.13
C GLY A 220 19.47 4.52 0.09
N ARG A 221 20.42 5.13 0.82
CA ARG A 221 21.83 4.68 0.82
C ARG A 221 22.04 3.62 1.89
N TYR A 222 22.90 2.65 1.61
CA TYR A 222 23.32 1.66 2.59
C TYR A 222 24.27 2.27 3.63
N TRP A 223 24.15 1.78 4.86
CA TRP A 223 24.99 2.15 5.99
C TRP A 223 25.25 0.92 6.87
N TYR A 224 26.29 1.02 7.69
CA TYR A 224 26.50 0.13 8.82
C TYR A 224 26.15 0.87 10.11
N GLY A 225 25.52 0.17 11.04
CA GLY A 225 25.12 0.73 12.33
C GLY A 225 25.49 -0.22 13.45
N GLU A 226 25.94 0.33 14.57
CA GLU A 226 26.08 -0.47 15.78
C GLU A 226 24.69 -0.95 16.21
N ARG A 227 24.53 -2.25 16.45
CA ARG A 227 23.27 -2.92 16.78
C ARG A 227 22.59 -2.36 18.05
N SER A 228 23.36 -1.67 18.89
CA SER A 228 22.91 -0.97 20.11
C SER A 228 22.27 0.40 19.84
N LEU A 229 22.34 0.92 18.61
CA LEU A 229 21.69 2.17 18.25
C LEU A 229 20.17 1.97 18.18
N ARG A 230 19.43 2.97 18.67
CA ARG A 230 17.98 3.01 18.52
C ARG A 230 17.58 3.65 17.20
N LYS A 231 16.95 2.85 16.32
CA LYS A 231 16.51 3.27 14.99
C LYS A 231 15.12 2.74 14.67
N PRO A 232 14.44 3.32 13.68
CA PRO A 232 13.20 2.77 13.18
C PRO A 232 13.39 1.52 12.31
N VAL A 233 12.35 0.74 12.21
CA VAL A 233 12.12 -0.29 11.17
C VAL A 233 10.79 0.01 10.50
N ARG A 234 10.69 -0.27 9.20
CA ARG A 234 9.43 -0.27 8.46
C ARG A 234 9.13 -1.73 8.10
N PRO A 235 8.25 -2.41 8.85
CA PRO A 235 7.89 -3.79 8.53
C PRO A 235 7.31 -3.91 7.13
N ILE A 236 7.43 -5.08 6.54
CA ILE A 236 6.82 -5.43 5.26
C ILE A 236 6.06 -6.76 5.43
N ARG A 237 5.11 -7.02 4.54
CA ARG A 237 4.44 -8.33 4.44
C ARG A 237 4.22 -8.70 2.99
N SER A 238 4.04 -9.99 2.75
CA SER A 238 3.68 -10.54 1.45
C SER A 238 2.15 -10.69 1.33
N PHE A 239 1.63 -10.65 0.12
CA PHE A 239 0.23 -10.93 -0.21
C PHE A 239 0.14 -11.60 -1.59
#